data_AF-A0A2V9TFD6-F1
#
_entry.id   AF-A0A2V9TFD6-F1
#
_cell.length_a   1.000
_cell.length_b   1.000
_cell.length_c   1.000
_cell.angle_alpha   90.00
_cell.angle_beta   90.00
_cell.angle_gamma   90.00
#
_symmetry.space_group_name_H-M   'P 1'
#
loop_
_entity.id
_entity.type
_entity.pdbx_description
1 polymer ?
#
loop_
_entity_poly.entity_id
_entity_poly.type
_entity_poly.pdbx_seq_one_letter_code
_entity_poly.pdbx_strand_id
1 'polypeptide(L)'
;MSAPRIERREFLKFSLAAGGGLLIGFSLPGADMFATAQAQSTTVFMPNAFLRIGTDDRVTVIVNHSEMGQGVYTALPMLLAEELDADWNKIGFESAPVDPKYNHPVFGMQITGGSSSVWSAFEQYRKAGAAARGMLIAAAAQQWNVNPATLRTDSGAVFDGTNRKLTYGQLAEAAAKLTPPAEVTLKDPKTFKLIGKPVKRLDTSEKINGKAVFGLDVKMPGMLTAVVARPPIFGATMKSFDDSRARTMPGVRKIAAVPSGVAVIADSFWQAKMAREALHVDWDDSAMRTFSTNQMMQQFREQAKSPGTNVRREGDPDAAFAQAAKKIEAVYEVPYLPHAMMEPLNCAVDLRADTCEIWTGTQFQTVDRANAAKIAGLPPERVQIHTTYLGGGFGRRANPQSDFV
;
A
#
# COMPACT_ATOMS: atom_id res chain seq x y z
N MET A 1 49.42 11.87 -20.39
CA MET A 1 48.76 10.88 -19.52
C MET A 1 47.61 11.58 -18.83
N SER A 2 46.38 11.33 -19.27
CA SER A 2 45.19 11.95 -18.71
C SER A 2 44.40 10.88 -17.95
N ALA A 3 44.14 11.11 -16.66
CA ALA A 3 43.33 10.24 -15.84
C ALA A 3 41.88 10.18 -16.36
N PRO A 4 41.21 9.02 -16.35
CA PRO A 4 39.85 8.92 -16.82
C PRO A 4 38.89 9.66 -15.87
N ARG A 5 37.98 10.42 -16.47
CA ARG A 5 36.98 11.26 -15.80
C ARG A 5 35.81 10.37 -15.38
N ILE A 6 35.66 10.15 -14.08
CA ILE A 6 34.51 9.39 -13.54
C ILE A 6 33.27 10.28 -13.63
N GLU A 7 32.28 9.85 -14.40
CA GLU A 7 30.97 10.49 -14.52
C GLU A 7 30.20 10.38 -13.18
N ARG A 8 29.45 11.42 -12.78
CA ARG A 8 28.63 11.42 -11.54
C ARG A 8 27.68 10.22 -11.43
N ARG A 9 27.27 9.67 -12.58
CA ARG A 9 26.41 8.49 -12.70
C ARG A 9 27.14 7.17 -12.40
N GLU A 10 28.46 7.10 -12.60
CA GLU A 10 29.28 5.97 -12.16
C GLU A 10 29.64 6.08 -10.68
N PHE A 11 29.87 7.29 -10.17
CA PHE A 11 30.04 7.52 -8.73
C PHE A 11 28.80 7.06 -7.95
N LEU A 12 27.57 7.38 -8.40
CA LEU A 12 26.34 6.91 -7.75
C LEU A 12 26.15 5.38 -7.81
N LYS A 13 26.63 4.72 -8.86
CA LYS A 13 26.63 3.24 -8.95
C LYS A 13 27.63 2.61 -7.99
N PHE A 14 28.77 3.24 -7.77
CA PHE A 14 29.79 2.77 -6.82
C PHE A 14 29.43 3.09 -5.35
N SER A 15 28.74 4.21 -5.07
CA SER A 15 28.32 4.57 -3.70
C SER A 15 27.21 3.66 -3.15
N LEU A 16 26.43 3.00 -4.02
CA LEU A 16 25.45 1.98 -3.65
C LEU A 16 26.09 0.61 -3.32
N ALA A 17 27.38 0.41 -3.61
CA ALA A 17 28.08 -0.83 -3.28
C ALA A 17 28.57 -0.89 -1.81
N ALA A 18 28.49 0.22 -1.06
CA ALA A 18 28.91 0.27 0.35
C ALA A 18 27.83 -0.22 1.34
N GLY A 19 26.59 -0.44 0.89
CA GLY A 19 25.52 -1.08 1.64
C GLY A 19 24.95 -2.22 0.80
N GLY A 20 25.41 -3.45 1.03
CA GLY A 20 25.08 -4.62 0.21
C GLY A 20 23.59 -4.78 -0.07
N GLY A 21 23.20 -4.51 -1.32
CA GLY A 21 21.85 -4.70 -1.82
C GLY A 21 21.72 -4.21 -3.27
N LEU A 22 21.76 -5.13 -4.24
CA LEU A 22 21.56 -4.83 -5.66
C LEU A 22 20.08 -5.00 -6.04
N LEU A 23 19.43 -3.92 -6.47
CA LEU A 23 18.12 -3.96 -7.12
C LEU A 23 18.29 -3.68 -8.62
N ILE A 24 17.96 -4.65 -9.47
CA ILE A 24 17.86 -4.47 -10.93
C ILE A 24 16.58 -5.15 -11.43
N GLY A 25 15.80 -4.46 -12.27
CA GLY A 25 14.64 -5.01 -12.96
C GLY A 25 14.62 -4.61 -14.45
N PHE A 26 14.13 -5.51 -15.31
CA PHE A 26 13.89 -5.30 -16.75
C PHE A 26 12.56 -5.97 -17.16
N SER A 27 11.93 -5.53 -18.26
CA SER A 27 10.54 -5.83 -18.68
C SER A 27 10.43 -6.53 -20.05
N LEU A 28 9.40 -7.38 -20.26
CA LEU A 28 8.85 -7.87 -21.55
C LEU A 28 7.35 -8.35 -21.40
N PRO A 29 6.53 -8.47 -22.48
CA PRO A 29 5.05 -8.27 -22.43
C PRO A 29 4.11 -9.50 -22.62
N GLY A 30 2.84 -9.35 -22.18
CA GLY A 30 1.62 -10.14 -22.54
C GLY A 30 1.00 -10.95 -21.38
N ALA A 31 -0.33 -11.12 -21.15
CA ALA A 31 -1.58 -10.77 -21.83
C ALA A 31 -2.77 -10.73 -20.82
N ASP A 32 -3.89 -10.12 -21.21
CA ASP A 32 -5.04 -9.66 -20.39
C ASP A 32 -6.15 -10.70 -20.09
N MET A 33 -6.94 -10.45 -19.03
CA MET A 33 -8.39 -10.16 -19.13
C MET A 33 -8.97 -9.63 -17.80
N PHE A 34 -10.01 -8.78 -17.90
CA PHE A 34 -10.76 -8.01 -16.87
C PHE A 34 -10.30 -6.57 -16.60
N ALA A 35 -10.72 -5.66 -17.49
CA ALA A 35 -10.61 -4.21 -17.31
C ALA A 35 -11.95 -3.50 -17.58
N THR A 36 -12.43 -2.76 -16.58
CA THR A 36 -13.12 -1.48 -16.81
C THR A 36 -12.09 -0.38 -16.56
N ALA A 37 -11.63 0.23 -17.65
CA ALA A 37 -10.96 1.54 -17.77
C ALA A 37 -9.88 1.92 -16.73
N GLN A 38 -8.71 1.28 -16.80
CA GLN A 38 -7.39 1.94 -16.72
C GLN A 38 -6.32 0.99 -17.24
N ALA A 39 -5.36 1.50 -18.02
CA ALA A 39 -4.37 0.73 -18.78
C ALA A 39 -3.72 -0.39 -17.95
N GLN A 40 -3.93 -1.64 -18.36
CA GLN A 40 -3.34 -2.83 -17.76
C GLN A 40 -1.82 -2.80 -17.98
N SER A 41 -1.06 -2.54 -16.91
CA SER A 41 0.36 -2.87 -16.90
C SER A 41 0.48 -4.38 -16.68
N THR A 42 0.97 -5.11 -17.67
CA THR A 42 1.43 -6.50 -17.52
C THR A 42 2.68 -6.48 -16.64
N THR A 43 2.46 -6.54 -15.33
CA THR A 43 3.56 -6.62 -14.36
C THR A 43 3.99 -8.07 -14.27
N VAL A 44 5.10 -8.39 -14.95
CA VAL A 44 5.81 -9.65 -14.76
C VAL A 44 6.04 -9.82 -13.25
N PHE A 45 5.56 -10.93 -12.69
CA PHE A 45 5.80 -11.25 -11.29
C PHE A 45 7.31 -11.35 -11.07
N MET A 46 7.85 -10.52 -10.19
CA MET A 46 9.27 -10.48 -9.85
C MET A 46 9.45 -11.00 -8.41
N PRO A 47 9.61 -12.32 -8.21
CA PRO A 47 9.77 -12.93 -6.89
C PRO A 47 10.77 -12.23 -5.97
N ASN A 48 11.92 -11.83 -6.54
CA ASN A 48 13.01 -11.14 -5.84
C ASN A 48 12.65 -9.72 -5.38
N ALA A 49 11.57 -9.12 -5.89
CA ALA A 49 11.09 -7.82 -5.44
C ALA A 49 10.42 -7.89 -4.05
N PHE A 50 9.95 -9.08 -3.63
CA PHE A 50 9.16 -9.27 -2.41
C PHE A 50 9.98 -9.64 -1.17
N LEU A 51 11.29 -9.85 -1.32
CA LEU A 51 12.17 -10.14 -0.20
C LEU A 51 13.58 -9.62 -0.40
N ARG A 52 14.27 -9.41 0.71
CA ARG A 52 15.71 -9.17 0.79
C ARG A 52 16.30 -10.06 1.87
N ILE A 53 17.41 -10.72 1.56
CA ILE A 53 18.17 -11.54 2.52
C ILE A 53 19.49 -10.83 2.79
N GLY A 54 19.71 -10.43 4.04
CA GLY A 54 20.96 -9.84 4.49
C GLY A 54 22.03 -10.89 4.75
N THR A 55 23.30 -10.48 4.71
CA THR A 55 24.44 -11.33 5.09
C THR A 55 24.44 -11.71 6.59
N ASP A 56 23.56 -11.10 7.39
CA ASP A 56 23.31 -11.39 8.82
C ASP A 56 22.14 -12.37 9.05
N ASP A 57 21.72 -13.06 7.98
CA ASP A 57 20.60 -13.99 7.90
C ASP A 57 19.21 -13.36 8.10
N ARG A 58 19.10 -12.03 8.18
CA ARG A 58 17.78 -11.39 8.23
C ARG A 58 17.08 -11.48 6.89
N VAL A 59 15.80 -11.82 6.92
CA VAL A 59 14.93 -11.85 5.76
C VAL A 59 13.89 -10.74 5.92
N THR A 60 14.00 -9.69 5.13
CA THR A 60 13.02 -8.60 5.08
C THR A 60 12.02 -8.87 3.96
N VAL A 61 10.75 -8.99 4.31
CA VAL A 61 9.65 -9.16 3.35
C VAL A 61 9.08 -7.81 2.97
N ILE A 62 8.97 -7.54 1.67
CA ILE A 62 8.40 -6.30 1.15
C ILE A 62 6.89 -6.48 1.03
N VAL A 63 6.14 -5.71 1.80
CA VAL A 63 4.68 -5.84 1.94
C VAL A 63 3.96 -4.78 1.12
N ASN A 64 3.21 -5.21 0.10
CA ASN A 64 2.51 -4.32 -0.83
C ASN A 64 1.13 -3.85 -0.34
N HIS A 65 0.80 -4.11 0.92
CA HIS A 65 -0.47 -3.78 1.56
C HIS A 65 -0.27 -2.91 2.80
N SER A 66 -1.27 -2.10 3.14
CA SER A 66 -1.25 -1.22 4.30
C SER A 66 -1.84 -1.93 5.52
N GLU A 67 -1.14 -1.86 6.66
CA GLU A 67 -1.60 -2.42 7.92
C GLU A 67 -2.57 -1.49 8.65
N MET A 68 -3.77 -1.98 8.95
CA MET A 68 -4.84 -1.22 9.62
C MET A 68 -5.59 -2.01 10.70
N GLY A 69 -4.99 -3.09 11.21
CA GLY A 69 -5.51 -3.96 12.28
C GLY A 69 -5.64 -5.43 11.88
N GLN A 70 -5.66 -5.72 10.57
CA GLN A 70 -5.86 -7.06 10.00
C GLN A 70 -4.62 -7.96 10.08
N GLY A 71 -3.43 -7.42 10.34
CA GLY A 71 -2.19 -8.19 10.50
C GLY A 71 -1.52 -8.61 9.18
N VAL A 72 -1.67 -7.86 8.10
CA VAL A 72 -0.99 -8.12 6.81
C VAL A 72 0.53 -8.01 6.91
N TYR A 73 1.05 -7.14 7.78
CA TYR A 73 2.49 -7.05 8.07
C TYR A 73 3.05 -8.28 8.79
N THR A 74 2.19 -9.24 9.18
CA THR A 74 2.60 -10.54 9.70
C THR A 74 2.17 -11.68 8.78
N ALA A 75 0.93 -11.66 8.29
CA ALA A 75 0.37 -12.71 7.48
C ALA A 75 1.10 -12.87 6.14
N LEU A 76 1.42 -11.78 5.44
CA LEU A 76 2.12 -11.86 4.15
C LEU A 76 3.58 -12.34 4.30
N PRO A 77 4.36 -11.83 5.29
CA PRO A 77 5.66 -12.42 5.61
C PRO A 77 5.59 -13.90 6.01
N MET A 78 4.55 -14.34 6.73
CA MET A 78 4.35 -15.75 7.08
C MET A 78 4.22 -16.64 5.84
N LEU A 79 3.47 -16.20 4.82
CA LEU A 79 3.32 -16.95 3.57
C LEU A 79 4.65 -17.17 2.86
N LEU A 80 5.47 -16.13 2.79
CA LEU A 80 6.79 -16.19 2.16
C LEU A 80 7.76 -17.02 3.00
N ALA A 81 7.80 -16.80 4.31
CA ALA A 81 8.67 -17.52 5.24
C ALA A 81 8.41 -19.02 5.25
N GLU A 82 7.14 -19.44 5.14
CA GLU A 82 6.74 -20.85 5.04
C GLU A 82 7.40 -21.54 3.84
N GLU A 83 7.32 -20.90 2.68
CA GLU A 83 7.92 -21.43 1.45
C GLU A 83 9.42 -21.28 1.44
N LEU A 84 9.97 -20.27 2.10
CA LEU A 84 11.40 -20.09 2.20
C LEU A 84 12.06 -21.05 3.22
N ASP A 85 11.29 -21.76 4.04
CA ASP A 85 11.78 -22.48 5.24
C ASP A 85 12.68 -21.57 6.12
N ALA A 86 12.29 -20.30 6.24
CA ALA A 86 13.05 -19.31 7.01
C ALA A 86 12.82 -19.46 8.51
N ASP A 87 13.83 -19.11 9.32
CA ASP A 87 13.64 -18.92 10.76
C ASP A 87 12.76 -17.68 10.99
N TRP A 88 11.58 -17.88 11.58
CA TRP A 88 10.63 -16.80 11.89
C TRP A 88 11.25 -15.69 12.73
N ASN A 89 12.21 -15.99 13.62
CA ASN A 89 12.87 -14.99 14.45
C ASN A 89 13.80 -14.05 13.66
N LYS A 90 14.10 -14.39 12.41
CA LYS A 90 14.91 -13.59 11.48
C LYS A 90 14.06 -12.88 10.43
N ILE A 91 12.73 -13.07 10.45
CA ILE A 91 11.80 -12.42 9.53
C ILE A 91 11.46 -11.02 10.02
N GLY A 92 11.55 -10.05 9.12
CA GLY A 92 11.04 -8.69 9.26
C GLY A 92 10.21 -8.29 8.05
N PHE A 93 9.67 -7.07 8.07
CA PHE A 93 8.94 -6.52 6.94
C PHE A 93 9.31 -5.07 6.68
N GLU A 94 9.09 -4.62 5.46
CA GLU A 94 9.09 -3.22 5.04
C GLU A 94 7.88 -2.97 4.15
N SER A 95 7.29 -1.78 4.20
CA SER A 95 6.23 -1.43 3.24
C SER A 95 6.83 -1.26 1.84
N ALA A 96 6.13 -1.76 0.83
CA ALA A 96 6.59 -1.66 -0.54
C ALA A 96 6.53 -0.21 -1.04
N PRO A 97 7.56 0.25 -1.79
CA PRO A 97 7.45 1.50 -2.52
C PRO A 97 6.38 1.38 -3.60
N VAL A 98 5.89 2.52 -4.09
CA VAL A 98 4.89 2.53 -5.18
C VAL A 98 5.54 2.12 -6.48
N ASP A 99 5.25 0.90 -6.94
CA ASP A 99 5.78 0.38 -8.20
C ASP A 99 4.84 -0.70 -8.75
N PRO A 100 4.62 -0.75 -10.08
CA PRO A 100 3.80 -1.77 -10.71
C PRO A 100 4.12 -3.21 -10.28
N LYS A 101 5.38 -3.55 -9.98
CA LYS A 101 5.75 -4.90 -9.51
C LYS A 101 5.05 -5.32 -8.20
N TYR A 102 4.58 -4.36 -7.41
CA TYR A 102 3.86 -4.56 -6.15
C TYR A 102 2.35 -4.44 -6.30
N ASN A 103 1.84 -4.35 -7.53
CA ASN A 103 0.41 -4.25 -7.78
C ASN A 103 -0.35 -5.45 -7.19
N HIS A 104 -1.55 -5.15 -6.71
CA HIS A 104 -2.49 -6.14 -6.25
C HIS A 104 -2.85 -7.09 -7.40
N PRO A 105 -2.72 -8.43 -7.24
CA PRO A 105 -2.90 -9.37 -8.34
C PRO A 105 -4.26 -9.29 -9.04
N VAL A 106 -5.32 -8.93 -8.30
CA VAL A 106 -6.70 -8.83 -8.85
C VAL A 106 -7.03 -7.43 -9.35
N PHE A 107 -6.41 -6.39 -8.81
CA PHE A 107 -6.80 -5.00 -9.11
C PHE A 107 -5.82 -4.29 -10.06
N GLY A 108 -4.65 -4.88 -10.33
CA GLY A 108 -3.68 -4.31 -11.27
C GLY A 108 -3.03 -3.01 -10.80
N MET A 109 -3.14 -2.69 -9.50
CA MET A 109 -2.60 -1.48 -8.88
C MET A 109 -2.26 -1.75 -7.40
N GLN A 110 -1.35 -1.00 -6.80
CA GLN A 110 -1.08 -1.10 -5.37
C GLN A 110 -2.21 -0.42 -4.58
N ILE A 111 -2.99 -1.25 -3.89
CA ILE A 111 -4.19 -0.90 -3.12
C ILE A 111 -4.39 -1.89 -1.96
N THR A 112 -4.97 -1.42 -0.86
CA THR A 112 -5.52 -2.28 0.20
C THR A 112 -7.02 -2.03 0.37
N GLY A 113 -7.85 -2.96 -0.09
CA GLY A 113 -9.32 -2.84 -0.03
C GLY A 113 -10.01 -4.18 -0.25
N GLY A 114 -11.35 -4.20 -0.23
CA GLY A 114 -12.14 -5.40 -0.59
C GLY A 114 -11.89 -6.64 0.26
N SER A 115 -11.30 -6.50 1.45
CA SER A 115 -10.82 -7.62 2.28
C SER A 115 -9.92 -8.61 1.51
N SER A 116 -9.14 -8.09 0.54
CA SER A 116 -8.47 -8.94 -0.44
C SER A 116 -7.05 -9.37 -0.08
N SER A 117 -6.38 -8.64 0.81
CA SER A 117 -4.91 -8.70 0.97
C SER A 117 -4.33 -10.11 1.09
N VAL A 118 -4.88 -10.97 1.95
CA VAL A 118 -4.29 -12.30 2.19
C VAL A 118 -4.67 -13.30 1.10
N TRP A 119 -5.94 -13.36 0.69
CA TRP A 119 -6.36 -14.38 -0.28
C TRP A 119 -5.85 -14.07 -1.69
N SER A 120 -5.78 -12.80 -2.08
CA SER A 120 -5.30 -12.40 -3.41
C SER A 120 -3.78 -12.59 -3.52
N ALA A 121 -3.05 -12.33 -2.44
CA ALA A 121 -1.60 -12.43 -2.39
C ALA A 121 -1.10 -13.81 -1.90
N PHE A 122 -2.02 -14.76 -1.62
CA PHE A 122 -1.70 -16.06 -1.06
C PHE A 122 -0.66 -16.81 -1.90
N GLU A 123 -0.93 -16.94 -3.20
CA GLU A 123 0.03 -17.56 -4.11
C GLU A 123 1.22 -16.66 -4.42
N GLN A 124 1.03 -15.34 -4.51
CA GLN A 124 2.10 -14.39 -4.85
C GLN A 124 3.26 -14.48 -3.86
N TYR A 125 2.99 -14.38 -2.56
CA TYR A 125 4.03 -14.44 -1.52
C TYR A 125 4.64 -15.84 -1.39
N ARG A 126 3.82 -16.89 -1.57
CA ARG A 126 4.32 -18.27 -1.57
C ARG A 126 5.25 -18.56 -2.73
N LYS A 127 4.88 -18.16 -3.95
CA LYS A 127 5.75 -18.29 -5.14
C LYS A 127 7.03 -17.48 -4.97
N ALA A 128 6.97 -16.30 -4.34
CA ALA A 128 8.16 -15.51 -4.02
C ALA A 128 9.13 -16.28 -3.10
N GLY A 129 8.62 -16.85 -2.00
CA GLY A 129 9.41 -17.65 -1.08
C GLY A 129 10.00 -18.91 -1.71
N ALA A 130 9.21 -19.63 -2.52
CA ALA A 130 9.66 -20.85 -3.20
C ALA A 130 10.72 -20.56 -4.27
N ALA A 131 10.60 -19.45 -5.02
CA ALA A 131 11.61 -19.03 -5.98
C ALA A 131 12.94 -18.69 -5.28
N ALA A 132 12.87 -17.93 -4.18
CA ALA A 132 14.05 -17.60 -3.38
C ALA A 132 14.73 -18.86 -2.81
N ARG A 133 13.94 -19.82 -2.28
CA ARG A 133 14.43 -21.14 -1.83
C ARG A 133 15.17 -21.86 -2.95
N GLY A 134 14.60 -21.89 -4.16
CA GLY A 134 15.25 -22.49 -5.34
C GLY A 134 16.58 -21.84 -5.70
N MET A 135 16.65 -20.50 -5.66
CA MET A 135 17.90 -19.76 -5.92
C MET A 135 18.97 -20.04 -4.85
N LEU A 136 18.59 -20.14 -3.57
CA LEU A 136 19.50 -20.48 -2.47
C LEU A 136 20.04 -21.91 -2.60
N ILE A 137 19.18 -22.87 -2.93
CA ILE A 137 19.58 -24.26 -3.21
C ILE A 137 20.55 -24.31 -4.40
N ALA A 138 20.26 -23.58 -5.48
CA ALA A 138 21.13 -23.52 -6.65
C ALA A 138 22.51 -22.93 -6.32
N ALA A 139 22.55 -21.85 -5.53
CA ALA A 139 23.81 -21.25 -5.08
C ALA A 139 24.64 -22.21 -4.21
N ALA A 140 23.99 -22.91 -3.27
CA ALA A 140 24.66 -23.90 -2.43
C ALA A 140 25.17 -25.10 -3.26
N ALA A 141 24.36 -25.57 -4.21
CA ALA A 141 24.72 -26.65 -5.12
C ALA A 141 25.96 -26.30 -5.97
N GLN A 142 26.03 -25.06 -6.49
CA GLN A 142 27.21 -24.56 -7.20
C GLN A 142 28.44 -24.49 -6.29
N GLN A 143 28.30 -23.99 -5.06
CA GLN A 143 29.42 -23.86 -4.11
C GLN A 143 29.97 -25.22 -3.66
N TRP A 144 29.10 -26.21 -3.48
CA TRP A 144 29.49 -27.56 -3.05
C TRP A 144 29.76 -28.53 -4.20
N ASN A 145 29.48 -28.14 -5.44
CA ASN A 145 29.53 -28.98 -6.63
C ASN A 145 28.72 -30.28 -6.47
N VAL A 146 27.45 -30.14 -6.06
CA VAL A 146 26.52 -31.27 -5.84
C VAL A 146 25.21 -31.06 -6.60
N ASN A 147 24.44 -32.12 -6.78
CA ASN A 147 23.12 -32.03 -7.41
C ASN A 147 22.13 -31.28 -6.48
N PRO A 148 21.48 -30.17 -6.92
CA PRO A 148 20.53 -29.42 -6.09
C PRO A 148 19.36 -30.25 -5.55
N ALA A 149 18.94 -31.31 -6.26
CA ALA A 149 17.88 -32.21 -5.81
C ALA A 149 18.25 -33.01 -4.55
N THR A 150 19.53 -33.03 -4.16
CA THR A 150 20.02 -33.70 -2.94
C THR A 150 20.06 -32.78 -1.73
N LEU A 151 19.80 -31.48 -1.94
CA LEU A 151 19.83 -30.47 -0.89
C LEU A 151 18.44 -30.27 -0.30
N ARG A 152 18.41 -29.91 0.99
CA ARG A 152 17.20 -29.54 1.72
C ARG A 152 17.35 -28.19 2.39
N THR A 153 16.23 -27.53 2.65
CA THR A 153 16.18 -26.29 3.44
C THR A 153 15.52 -26.52 4.78
N ASP A 154 16.02 -25.84 5.80
CA ASP A 154 15.37 -25.76 7.11
C ASP A 154 15.92 -24.58 7.90
N SER A 155 15.07 -23.92 8.67
CA SER A 155 15.43 -22.84 9.61
C SER A 155 16.46 -21.82 9.06
N GLY A 156 16.22 -21.31 7.84
CA GLY A 156 17.08 -20.27 7.26
C GLY A 156 18.42 -20.77 6.70
N ALA A 157 18.54 -22.05 6.36
CA ALA A 157 19.77 -22.63 5.83
C ALA A 157 19.52 -23.77 4.82
N VAL A 158 20.52 -24.00 3.96
CA VAL A 158 20.60 -25.15 3.05
C VAL A 158 21.52 -26.20 3.67
N PHE A 159 21.11 -27.47 3.57
CA PHE A 159 21.86 -28.64 4.05
C PHE A 159 22.05 -29.66 2.93
N ASP A 160 23.19 -30.36 2.93
CA ASP A 160 23.41 -31.55 2.11
C ASP A 160 23.10 -32.86 2.85
N GLY A 161 23.26 -34.00 2.16
CA GLY A 161 23.05 -35.33 2.74
C GLY A 161 24.01 -35.72 3.87
N THR A 162 25.10 -34.97 4.07
CA THR A 162 26.06 -35.14 5.17
C THR A 162 25.79 -34.18 6.34
N ASN A 163 24.72 -33.38 6.28
CA ASN A 163 24.40 -32.28 7.19
C ASN A 163 25.42 -31.12 7.20
N ARG A 164 26.24 -30.98 6.16
CA ARG A 164 26.97 -29.73 5.93
C ARG A 164 25.96 -28.61 5.69
N LYS A 165 26.22 -27.43 6.23
CA LYS A 165 25.27 -26.30 6.29
C LYS A 165 25.85 -25.04 5.65
N LEU A 166 25.04 -24.34 4.85
CA LEU A 166 25.23 -22.94 4.49
C LEU A 166 23.99 -22.14 4.86
N THR A 167 24.18 -21.05 5.60
CA THR A 167 23.09 -20.14 5.97
C THR A 167 22.63 -19.31 4.78
N TYR A 168 21.41 -18.77 4.82
CA TYR A 168 20.91 -17.93 3.75
C TYR A 168 21.73 -16.65 3.55
N GLY A 169 22.25 -16.05 4.62
CA GLY A 169 23.14 -14.89 4.53
C GLY A 169 24.46 -15.21 3.81
N GLN A 170 25.03 -16.40 4.04
CA GLN A 170 26.23 -16.87 3.32
C GLN A 170 25.96 -17.09 1.81
N LEU A 171 24.73 -17.42 1.46
CA LEU A 171 24.31 -17.69 0.07
C LEU A 171 23.75 -16.47 -0.65
N ALA A 172 23.38 -15.40 0.07
CA ALA A 172 22.59 -14.29 -0.44
C ALA A 172 23.21 -13.63 -1.69
N GLU A 173 24.51 -13.32 -1.63
CA GLU A 173 25.21 -12.66 -2.74
C GLU A 173 25.33 -13.54 -3.98
N ALA A 174 25.55 -14.84 -3.79
CA ALA A 174 25.63 -15.81 -4.88
C ALA A 174 24.25 -16.04 -5.50
N ALA A 175 23.23 -16.25 -4.66
CA ALA A 175 21.85 -16.43 -5.09
C ALA A 175 21.32 -15.22 -5.87
N ALA A 176 21.62 -13.99 -5.44
CA ALA A 176 21.18 -12.76 -6.10
C ALA A 176 21.68 -12.60 -7.56
N LYS A 177 22.74 -13.34 -7.95
CA LYS A 177 23.27 -13.34 -9.32
C LYS A 177 22.59 -14.36 -10.22
N LEU A 178 21.77 -15.25 -9.65
CA LEU A 178 21.06 -16.28 -10.41
C LEU A 178 19.75 -15.73 -10.96
N THR A 179 19.31 -16.30 -12.08
CA THR A 179 17.98 -16.04 -12.60
C THR A 179 16.96 -16.82 -11.77
N PRO A 180 15.87 -16.19 -11.30
CA PRO A 180 14.79 -16.92 -10.63
C PRO A 180 14.23 -18.05 -11.50
N PRO A 181 13.88 -19.20 -10.93
CA PRO A 181 13.25 -20.28 -11.69
C PRO A 181 11.90 -19.81 -12.26
N ALA A 182 11.62 -20.17 -13.52
CA ALA A 182 10.37 -19.79 -14.20
C ALA A 182 9.14 -20.44 -13.55
N GLU A 183 9.29 -21.67 -13.06
CA GLU A 183 8.26 -22.43 -12.36
C GLU A 183 8.75 -22.81 -10.97
N VAL A 184 7.85 -22.79 -9.99
CA VAL A 184 8.17 -23.12 -8.60
C VAL A 184 7.14 -24.09 -8.02
N THR A 185 7.65 -25.13 -7.36
CA THR A 185 6.80 -26.05 -6.60
C THR A 185 6.55 -25.47 -5.22
N LEU A 186 5.29 -25.21 -4.90
CA LEU A 186 4.86 -24.79 -3.58
C LEU A 186 4.78 -25.99 -2.62
N LYS A 187 4.98 -25.76 -1.32
CA LYS A 187 4.83 -26.79 -0.29
C LYS A 187 3.39 -27.33 -0.23
N ASP A 188 3.25 -28.60 0.12
CA ASP A 188 1.95 -29.18 0.46
C ASP A 188 1.44 -28.51 1.75
N PRO A 189 0.19 -27.98 1.78
CA PRO A 189 -0.40 -27.42 3.00
C PRO A 189 -0.33 -28.32 4.24
N LYS A 190 -0.30 -29.65 4.06
CA LYS A 190 -0.13 -30.62 5.16
C LYS A 190 1.24 -30.53 5.85
N THR A 191 2.22 -29.94 5.18
CA THR A 191 3.61 -29.80 5.66
C THR A 191 3.91 -28.42 6.23
N PHE A 192 2.91 -27.53 6.31
CA PHE A 192 3.12 -26.18 6.81
C PHE A 192 3.55 -26.15 8.28
N LYS A 193 4.58 -25.34 8.55
CA LYS A 193 5.14 -25.13 9.89
C LYS A 193 4.69 -23.79 10.52
N LEU A 194 4.40 -22.79 9.70
CA LEU A 194 4.02 -21.42 10.05
C LEU A 194 2.57 -21.11 9.64
N ILE A 195 2.18 -21.38 8.39
CA ILE A 195 0.83 -21.08 7.89
C ILE A 195 -0.20 -21.87 8.70
N GLY A 196 -1.22 -21.18 9.21
CA GLY A 196 -2.27 -21.78 10.06
C GLY A 196 -1.84 -22.00 11.51
N LYS A 197 -0.64 -21.55 11.91
CA LYS A 197 -0.18 -21.57 13.30
C LYS A 197 -0.23 -20.16 13.91
N PRO A 198 -0.54 -20.04 15.22
CA PRO A 198 -0.47 -18.76 15.89
C PRO A 198 1.00 -18.33 16.04
N VAL A 199 1.35 -17.16 15.52
CA VAL A 199 2.65 -16.50 15.73
C VAL A 199 2.43 -15.12 16.33
N LYS A 200 3.46 -14.60 17.02
CA LYS A 200 3.46 -13.20 17.46
C LYS A 200 3.57 -12.30 16.23
N ARG A 201 2.75 -11.24 16.22
CA ARG A 201 2.77 -10.20 15.18
C ARG A 201 4.11 -9.47 15.17
N LEU A 202 4.67 -9.27 13.97
CA LEU A 202 5.97 -8.61 13.75
C LEU A 202 5.92 -7.13 14.15
N ASP A 203 4.78 -6.50 13.94
CA ASP A 203 4.48 -5.09 14.16
C ASP A 203 4.01 -4.76 15.59
N THR A 204 3.83 -5.75 16.47
CA THR A 204 3.33 -5.49 17.84
C THR A 204 4.28 -4.61 18.64
N SER A 205 5.60 -4.89 18.59
CA SER A 205 6.56 -4.22 19.47
C SER A 205 6.57 -2.71 19.27
N GLU A 206 6.62 -2.25 18.01
CA GLU A 206 6.64 -0.82 17.69
C GLU A 206 5.31 -0.11 17.99
N LYS A 207 4.18 -0.82 17.90
CA LYS A 207 2.85 -0.28 18.21
C LYS A 207 2.62 -0.05 19.70
N ILE A 208 3.31 -0.77 20.57
CA ILE A 208 3.12 -0.68 22.04
C ILE A 208 4.20 0.11 22.77
N ASN A 209 5.22 0.60 22.08
CA ASN A 209 6.34 1.32 22.69
C ASN A 209 6.58 2.72 22.11
N GLY A 210 5.64 3.23 21.30
CA GLY A 210 5.70 4.58 20.71
C GLY A 210 6.69 4.73 19.56
N LYS A 211 7.23 3.62 19.00
CA LYS A 211 8.13 3.67 17.84
C LYS A 211 7.39 3.63 16.49
N ALA A 212 6.15 3.16 16.46
CA ALA A 212 5.34 3.15 15.25
C ALA A 212 5.15 4.59 14.74
N VAL A 213 5.56 4.84 13.49
CA VAL A 213 5.44 6.15 12.85
C VAL A 213 4.16 6.19 12.03
N PHE A 214 3.27 7.11 12.39
CA PHE A 214 2.08 7.50 11.63
C PHE A 214 2.39 8.78 10.83
N GLY A 215 1.53 9.13 9.87
CA GLY A 215 1.78 10.32 9.03
C GLY A 215 1.82 11.63 9.85
N LEU A 216 1.09 11.69 10.98
CA LEU A 216 1.11 12.83 11.92
C LEU A 216 2.44 12.99 12.68
N ASP A 217 3.21 11.91 12.83
CA ASP A 217 4.47 11.91 13.57
C ASP A 217 5.62 12.45 12.73
N VAL A 218 5.44 12.55 11.41
CA VAL A 218 6.44 13.03 10.47
C VAL A 218 6.73 14.50 10.77
N LYS A 219 8.02 14.81 10.95
CA LYS A 219 8.55 16.17 11.14
C LYS A 219 9.72 16.39 10.19
N MET A 220 9.72 17.53 9.53
CA MET A 220 10.82 17.99 8.68
C MET A 220 11.32 19.36 9.16
N PRO A 221 12.61 19.67 9.00
CA PRO A 221 13.12 21.01 9.28
C PRO A 221 12.33 22.08 8.50
N GLY A 222 11.79 23.08 9.19
CA GLY A 222 11.00 24.15 8.59
C GLY A 222 9.58 23.74 8.15
N MET A 223 9.09 22.56 8.55
CA MET A 223 7.73 22.10 8.22
C MET A 223 6.66 23.07 8.74
N LEU A 224 5.76 23.50 7.86
CA LEU A 224 4.57 24.27 8.21
C LEU A 224 3.36 23.34 8.35
N THR A 225 2.31 23.82 9.03
CA THR A 225 1.03 23.12 9.14
C THR A 225 -0.03 23.78 8.27
N ALA A 226 -0.70 22.99 7.44
CA ALA A 226 -1.85 23.42 6.67
C ALA A 226 -3.16 22.85 7.26
N VAL A 227 -4.16 23.70 7.46
CA VAL A 227 -5.53 23.29 7.82
C VAL A 227 -6.51 23.94 6.86
N VAL A 228 -7.47 23.17 6.34
CA VAL A 228 -8.46 23.64 5.37
C VAL A 228 -9.78 23.92 6.07
N ALA A 229 -10.30 25.14 5.92
CA ALA A 229 -11.71 25.45 6.14
C ALA A 229 -12.52 24.87 4.99
N ARG A 230 -13.40 23.92 5.29
CA ARG A 230 -14.24 23.22 4.32
C ARG A 230 -15.70 23.66 4.46
N PRO A 231 -16.52 23.54 3.41
CA PRO A 231 -17.94 23.82 3.51
C PRO A 231 -18.60 22.98 4.61
N PRO A 232 -19.57 23.52 5.35
CA PRO A 232 -20.27 22.79 6.42
C PRO A 232 -21.22 21.71 5.89
N ILE A 233 -21.56 21.75 4.61
CA ILE A 233 -22.49 20.85 3.94
C ILE A 233 -21.80 20.28 2.69
N PHE A 234 -21.95 18.98 2.45
CA PHE A 234 -21.43 18.34 1.23
C PHE A 234 -22.03 18.98 -0.02
N GLY A 235 -21.22 19.24 -1.04
CA GLY A 235 -21.67 19.84 -2.30
C GLY A 235 -21.83 21.36 -2.29
N ALA A 236 -21.71 22.01 -1.13
CA ALA A 236 -21.65 23.47 -1.07
C ALA A 236 -20.33 24.01 -1.65
N THR A 237 -20.39 25.17 -2.30
CA THR A 237 -19.24 25.81 -2.95
C THR A 237 -18.87 27.12 -2.28
N MET A 238 -17.63 27.59 -2.43
CA MET A 238 -17.22 28.87 -1.86
C MET A 238 -17.57 30.02 -2.82
N LYS A 239 -18.32 31.02 -2.34
CA LYS A 239 -18.57 32.26 -3.08
C LYS A 239 -17.45 33.27 -2.88
N SER A 240 -17.11 33.50 -1.62
CA SER A 240 -16.08 34.45 -1.20
C SER A 240 -15.56 34.11 0.19
N PHE A 241 -14.43 34.71 0.58
CA PHE A 241 -13.94 34.65 1.94
C PHE A 241 -13.21 35.95 2.31
N ASP A 242 -13.29 36.33 3.58
CA ASP A 242 -12.51 37.38 4.21
C ASP A 242 -11.53 36.74 5.21
N ASP A 243 -10.25 37.01 5.00
CA ASP A 243 -9.14 36.53 5.81
C ASP A 243 -8.34 37.66 6.49
N SER A 244 -8.85 38.90 6.44
CA SER A 244 -8.17 40.10 6.96
C SER A 244 -7.67 39.92 8.40
N ARG A 245 -8.54 39.42 9.29
CA ARG A 245 -8.18 39.10 10.68
C ARG A 245 -7.21 37.93 10.79
N ALA A 246 -7.41 36.87 10.00
CA ALA A 246 -6.60 35.66 10.09
C ALA A 246 -5.15 35.93 9.64
N ARG A 247 -4.94 36.77 8.61
CA ARG A 247 -3.60 37.13 8.12
C ARG A 247 -2.73 37.84 9.16
N THR A 248 -3.33 38.56 10.10
CA THR A 248 -2.58 39.29 11.15
C THR A 248 -2.26 38.41 12.36
N MET A 249 -2.72 37.16 12.40
CA MET A 249 -2.51 36.29 13.56
C MET A 249 -1.08 35.75 13.62
N PRO A 250 -0.48 35.61 14.82
CA PRO A 250 0.90 35.14 14.97
C PRO A 250 1.13 33.77 14.31
N GLY A 251 2.22 33.68 13.54
CA GLY A 251 2.68 32.45 12.88
C GLY A 251 1.93 32.06 11.61
N VAL A 252 0.92 32.83 11.18
CA VAL A 252 0.27 32.63 9.88
C VAL A 252 1.25 33.02 8.78
N ARG A 253 1.46 32.11 7.83
CA ARG A 253 2.37 32.29 6.70
C ARG A 253 1.65 32.56 5.40
N LYS A 254 0.53 31.87 5.17
CA LYS A 254 -0.24 32.02 3.94
C LYS A 254 -1.68 31.58 4.15
N ILE A 255 -2.59 32.29 3.48
CA ILE A 255 -3.99 31.91 3.34
C ILE A 255 -4.32 31.96 1.86
N ALA A 256 -4.94 30.89 1.34
CA ALA A 256 -5.27 30.76 -0.06
C ALA A 256 -6.56 29.97 -0.27
N ALA A 257 -7.35 30.39 -1.26
CA ALA A 257 -8.41 29.56 -1.81
C ALA A 257 -7.83 28.29 -2.45
N VAL A 258 -8.49 27.17 -2.20
CA VAL A 258 -8.22 25.86 -2.81
C VAL A 258 -9.55 25.25 -3.27
N PRO A 259 -9.57 24.27 -4.18
CA PRO A 259 -10.83 23.69 -4.67
C PRO A 259 -11.76 23.17 -3.57
N SER A 260 -11.19 22.73 -2.44
CA SER A 260 -11.94 22.21 -1.29
C SER A 260 -12.26 23.25 -0.20
N GLY A 261 -11.92 24.53 -0.41
CA GLY A 261 -12.22 25.61 0.52
C GLY A 261 -11.08 26.63 0.70
N VAL A 262 -10.72 26.95 1.94
CA VAL A 262 -9.65 27.91 2.25
C VAL A 262 -8.55 27.23 3.06
N ALA A 263 -7.35 27.16 2.52
CA ALA A 263 -6.18 26.61 3.21
C ALA A 263 -5.49 27.72 4.03
N VAL A 264 -5.28 27.45 5.31
CA VAL A 264 -4.49 28.28 6.23
C VAL A 264 -3.19 27.55 6.55
N ILE A 265 -2.07 28.18 6.26
CA ILE A 265 -0.72 27.66 6.47
C ILE A 265 -0.05 28.48 7.57
N ALA A 266 0.42 27.82 8.63
CA ALA A 266 1.07 28.45 9.77
C ALA A 266 2.24 27.62 10.33
N ASP A 267 3.01 28.19 11.26
CA ASP A 267 4.16 27.53 11.88
C ASP A 267 3.79 26.30 12.73
N SER A 268 2.57 26.24 13.26
CA SER A 268 2.08 25.14 14.07
C SER A 268 0.60 24.84 13.83
N PHE A 269 0.18 23.64 14.22
CA PHE A 269 -1.22 23.23 14.14
C PHE A 269 -2.16 24.17 14.88
N TRP A 270 -1.81 24.57 16.12
CA TRP A 270 -2.68 25.42 16.91
C TRP A 270 -2.87 26.81 16.26
N GLN A 271 -1.79 27.40 15.73
CA GLN A 271 -1.87 28.67 15.01
C GLN A 271 -2.71 28.54 13.73
N ALA A 272 -2.51 27.50 12.93
CA ALA A 272 -3.29 27.26 11.72
C ALA A 272 -4.79 27.06 12.05
N LYS A 273 -5.10 26.27 13.08
CA LYS A 273 -6.47 26.02 13.53
C LYS A 273 -7.17 27.31 13.98
N MET A 274 -6.52 28.09 14.84
CA MET A 274 -7.10 29.34 15.36
C MET A 274 -7.29 30.38 14.25
N ALA A 275 -6.35 30.49 13.32
CA ALA A 275 -6.47 31.38 12.17
C ALA A 275 -7.56 30.94 11.19
N ARG A 276 -7.71 29.62 10.95
CA ARG A 276 -8.83 29.06 10.19
C ARG A 276 -10.19 29.40 10.82
N GLU A 277 -10.29 29.34 12.14
CA GLU A 277 -11.53 29.69 12.87
C GLU A 277 -11.84 31.20 12.85
N ALA A 278 -10.86 32.04 12.53
CA ALA A 278 -11.05 33.48 12.36
C ALA A 278 -11.47 33.89 10.93
N LEU A 279 -11.50 32.95 9.97
CA LEU A 279 -11.98 33.21 8.62
C LEU A 279 -13.49 33.46 8.62
N HIS A 280 -13.92 34.41 7.80
CA HIS A 280 -15.32 34.51 7.40
C HIS A 280 -15.45 33.99 5.97
N VAL A 281 -16.17 32.87 5.77
CA VAL A 281 -16.34 32.26 4.45
C VAL A 281 -17.82 32.20 4.10
N ASP A 282 -18.17 32.75 2.93
CA ASP A 282 -19.51 32.69 2.38
C ASP A 282 -19.64 31.44 1.49
N TRP A 283 -20.49 30.51 1.90
CA TRP A 283 -20.73 29.25 1.23
C TRP A 283 -22.07 29.27 0.51
N ASP A 284 -22.09 28.80 -0.74
CA ASP A 284 -23.33 28.48 -1.46
C ASP A 284 -23.79 27.07 -1.14
N ASP A 285 -24.86 26.93 -0.37
CA ASP A 285 -25.49 25.65 -0.06
C ASP A 285 -26.81 25.41 -0.82
N SER A 286 -27.16 26.28 -1.77
CA SER A 286 -28.49 26.32 -2.41
C SER A 286 -28.89 24.98 -3.02
N ALA A 287 -27.95 24.26 -3.66
CA ALA A 287 -28.17 22.95 -4.26
C ALA A 287 -28.55 21.85 -3.24
N MET A 288 -28.27 22.05 -1.95
CA MET A 288 -28.41 21.05 -0.90
C MET A 288 -29.45 21.39 0.15
N ARG A 289 -30.10 22.56 0.06
CA ARG A 289 -31.09 23.02 1.06
C ARG A 289 -32.25 22.07 1.29
N THR A 290 -32.65 21.34 0.27
CA THR A 290 -33.76 20.38 0.36
C THR A 290 -33.29 18.96 0.67
N PHE A 291 -31.98 18.69 0.64
CA PHE A 291 -31.44 17.35 0.84
C PHE A 291 -31.67 16.88 2.29
N SER A 292 -32.24 15.69 2.45
CA SER A 292 -32.43 15.06 3.75
C SER A 292 -32.28 13.55 3.66
N THR A 293 -31.91 12.92 4.77
CA THR A 293 -31.85 11.45 4.88
C THR A 293 -33.18 10.81 4.47
N ASN A 294 -34.33 11.41 4.84
CA ASN A 294 -35.64 10.87 4.50
C ASN A 294 -35.89 10.87 2.99
N GLN A 295 -35.60 11.98 2.30
CA GLN A 295 -35.75 12.06 0.84
C GLN A 295 -34.81 11.09 0.12
N MET A 296 -33.55 11.01 0.56
CA MET A 296 -32.59 10.07 -0.02
C MET A 296 -33.03 8.62 0.15
N MET A 297 -33.46 8.22 1.35
CA MET A 297 -33.94 6.85 1.59
C MET A 297 -35.21 6.54 0.78
N GLN A 298 -36.11 7.51 0.62
CA GLN A 298 -37.26 7.35 -0.27
C GLN A 298 -36.84 7.13 -1.73
N GLN A 299 -35.84 7.87 -2.23
CA GLN A 299 -35.29 7.67 -3.57
C GLN A 299 -34.67 6.27 -3.72
N PHE A 300 -33.91 5.78 -2.73
CA PHE A 300 -33.34 4.43 -2.76
C PHE A 300 -34.43 3.34 -2.77
N ARG A 301 -35.49 3.49 -1.98
CA ARG A 301 -36.64 2.55 -2.02
C ARG A 301 -37.30 2.50 -3.39
N GLU A 302 -37.45 3.64 -4.05
CA GLU A 302 -38.06 3.68 -5.38
C GLU A 302 -37.16 3.03 -6.43
N GLN A 303 -35.85 3.32 -6.39
CA GLN A 303 -34.87 2.69 -7.28
C GLN A 303 -34.79 1.17 -7.09
N ALA A 304 -34.90 0.68 -5.86
CA ALA A 304 -34.85 -0.75 -5.54
C ALA A 304 -36.00 -1.57 -6.16
N LYS A 305 -37.08 -0.92 -6.62
CA LYS A 305 -38.17 -1.59 -7.34
C LYS A 305 -37.82 -1.92 -8.80
N SER A 306 -36.78 -1.31 -9.34
CA SER A 306 -36.31 -1.56 -10.70
C SER A 306 -35.35 -2.75 -10.73
N PRO A 307 -35.27 -3.50 -11.86
CA PRO A 307 -34.30 -4.58 -11.99
C PRO A 307 -32.86 -4.09 -11.74
N GLY A 308 -32.17 -4.75 -10.82
CA GLY A 308 -30.75 -4.49 -10.53
C GLY A 308 -29.81 -5.06 -11.59
N THR A 309 -28.52 -4.73 -11.48
CA THR A 309 -27.48 -5.38 -12.30
C THR A 309 -27.29 -6.82 -11.87
N ASN A 310 -27.32 -7.76 -12.81
CA ASN A 310 -27.06 -9.17 -12.52
C ASN A 310 -25.55 -9.38 -12.30
N VAL A 311 -25.15 -9.53 -11.03
CA VAL A 311 -23.75 -9.74 -10.63
C VAL A 311 -23.39 -11.23 -10.52
N ARG A 312 -24.38 -12.11 -10.43
CA ARG A 312 -24.23 -13.57 -10.36
C ARG A 312 -25.57 -14.23 -10.71
N ARG A 313 -25.54 -15.20 -11.63
CA ARG A 313 -26.68 -16.02 -12.01
C ARG A 313 -26.34 -17.49 -11.84
N GLU A 314 -27.17 -18.22 -11.10
CA GLU A 314 -27.09 -19.66 -10.94
C GLU A 314 -28.42 -20.29 -11.33
N GLY A 315 -28.39 -21.19 -12.32
CA GLY A 315 -29.61 -21.78 -12.89
C GLY A 315 -30.54 -20.75 -13.51
N ASP A 316 -31.86 -21.00 -13.37
CA ASP A 316 -32.92 -20.11 -13.84
C ASP A 316 -33.77 -19.59 -12.66
N PRO A 317 -33.36 -18.46 -12.04
CA PRO A 317 -34.08 -17.88 -10.92
C PRO A 317 -35.52 -17.51 -11.26
N ASP A 318 -35.79 -17.06 -12.49
CA ASP A 318 -37.12 -16.59 -12.89
C ASP A 318 -38.11 -17.76 -12.90
N ALA A 319 -37.71 -18.91 -13.48
CA ALA A 319 -38.50 -20.13 -13.43
C ALA A 319 -38.69 -20.65 -11.99
N ALA A 320 -37.63 -20.63 -11.19
CA ALA A 320 -37.69 -21.05 -9.79
C ALA A 320 -38.66 -20.19 -8.97
N PHE A 321 -38.61 -18.86 -9.11
CA PHE A 321 -39.54 -17.95 -8.46
C PHE A 321 -40.97 -18.10 -8.99
N ALA A 322 -41.17 -18.41 -10.28
CA ALA A 322 -42.50 -18.65 -10.83
C ALA A 322 -43.18 -19.87 -10.20
N GLN A 323 -42.41 -20.94 -9.95
CA GLN A 323 -42.92 -22.22 -9.43
C GLN A 323 -42.89 -22.33 -7.89
N ALA A 324 -42.25 -21.39 -7.19
CA ALA A 324 -42.09 -21.44 -5.75
C ALA A 324 -43.44 -21.41 -5.00
N ALA A 325 -43.68 -22.41 -4.15
CA ALA A 325 -44.88 -22.50 -3.29
C ALA A 325 -44.96 -21.39 -2.23
N LYS A 326 -43.82 -20.80 -1.85
CA LYS A 326 -43.72 -19.67 -0.92
C LYS A 326 -42.68 -18.68 -1.41
N LYS A 327 -43.04 -17.40 -1.42
CA LYS A 327 -42.16 -16.27 -1.76
C LYS A 327 -42.09 -15.34 -0.56
N ILE A 328 -40.90 -14.88 -0.22
CA ILE A 328 -40.68 -13.91 0.85
C ILE A 328 -39.94 -12.73 0.23
N GLU A 329 -40.48 -11.54 0.43
CA GLU A 329 -39.89 -10.28 -0.01
C GLU A 329 -39.72 -9.38 1.22
N ALA A 330 -38.57 -8.72 1.31
CA ALA A 330 -38.25 -7.80 2.39
C ALA A 330 -37.32 -6.69 1.89
N VAL A 331 -37.51 -5.48 2.41
CA VAL A 331 -36.64 -4.34 2.15
C VAL A 331 -35.70 -4.15 3.34
N TYR A 332 -34.40 -4.05 3.06
CA TYR A 332 -33.37 -3.79 4.05
C TYR A 332 -32.70 -2.46 3.76
N GLU A 333 -32.42 -1.70 4.81
CA GLU A 333 -31.86 -0.35 4.70
C GLU A 333 -30.70 -0.19 5.66
N VAL A 334 -29.65 0.49 5.20
CA VAL A 334 -28.46 0.81 5.99
C VAL A 334 -28.21 2.30 5.89
N PRO A 335 -28.07 3.03 7.01
CA PRO A 335 -27.79 4.46 6.98
C PRO A 335 -26.34 4.74 6.54
N TYR A 336 -26.01 6.00 6.27
CA TYR A 336 -24.60 6.39 6.19
C TYR A 336 -23.91 6.16 7.53
N LEU A 337 -22.80 5.45 7.47
CA LEU A 337 -21.95 5.20 8.63
C LEU A 337 -20.66 6.01 8.49
N PRO A 338 -20.25 6.73 9.55
CA PRO A 338 -18.92 7.30 9.58
C PRO A 338 -17.90 6.16 9.73
N HIS A 339 -16.77 6.31 9.04
CA HIS A 339 -15.63 5.40 9.20
C HIS A 339 -15.03 5.44 10.62
N ALA A 340 -15.22 6.56 11.33
CA ALA A 340 -14.86 6.73 12.75
C ALA A 340 -13.43 6.26 13.12
N MET A 341 -12.46 6.62 12.27
CA MET A 341 -11.05 6.31 12.52
C MET A 341 -10.53 7.11 13.72
N MET A 342 -9.66 6.48 14.53
CA MET A 342 -9.03 7.15 15.67
C MET A 342 -8.03 8.21 15.21
N GLU A 343 -7.29 7.93 14.13
CA GLU A 343 -6.37 8.88 13.51
C GLU A 343 -7.11 9.72 12.45
N PRO A 344 -7.13 11.05 12.58
CA PRO A 344 -7.62 11.94 11.52
C PRO A 344 -6.82 11.79 10.24
N LEU A 345 -7.46 12.08 9.10
CA LEU A 345 -6.75 12.12 7.82
C LEU A 345 -5.66 13.17 7.84
N ASN A 346 -4.49 12.78 7.34
CA ASN A 346 -3.28 13.58 7.37
C ASN A 346 -2.35 13.15 6.23
N CYS A 347 -1.50 14.08 5.84
CA CYS A 347 -0.49 13.90 4.81
C CYS A 347 0.63 14.90 5.09
N ALA A 348 1.87 14.43 5.18
CA ALA A 348 3.05 15.29 5.18
C ALA A 348 3.65 15.27 3.78
N VAL A 349 3.96 16.44 3.24
CA VAL A 349 4.46 16.60 1.87
C VAL A 349 5.71 17.45 1.86
N ASP A 350 6.76 16.96 1.20
CA ASP A 350 7.90 17.78 0.78
C ASP A 350 7.88 17.93 -0.74
N LEU A 351 7.46 19.10 -1.21
CA LEU A 351 7.38 19.43 -2.63
C LEU A 351 8.55 20.36 -3.01
N ARG A 352 9.37 19.90 -3.95
CA ARG A 352 10.48 20.63 -4.57
C ARG A 352 10.23 20.83 -6.06
N ALA A 353 11.17 21.49 -6.73
CA ALA A 353 11.05 21.77 -8.16
C ALA A 353 11.04 20.50 -9.03
N ASP A 354 11.74 19.44 -8.61
CA ASP A 354 11.90 18.20 -9.39
C ASP A 354 11.55 16.92 -8.61
N THR A 355 11.09 17.04 -7.36
CA THR A 355 10.70 15.91 -6.51
C THR A 355 9.49 16.24 -5.64
N CYS A 356 8.71 15.21 -5.30
CA CYS A 356 7.63 15.29 -4.32
C CYS A 356 7.68 14.05 -3.43
N GLU A 357 7.93 14.23 -2.14
CA GLU A 357 7.85 13.14 -1.16
C GLU A 357 6.62 13.30 -0.29
N ILE A 358 5.91 12.19 -0.08
CA ILE A 358 4.64 12.16 0.64
C ILE A 358 4.73 11.08 1.70
N TRP A 359 4.46 11.43 2.96
CA TRP A 359 4.30 10.46 4.05
C TRP A 359 2.85 10.43 4.49
N THR A 360 2.22 9.27 4.33
CA THR A 360 0.85 9.07 4.78
C THR A 360 0.52 7.60 4.91
N GLY A 361 -0.42 7.30 5.80
CA GLY A 361 -1.07 6.00 5.86
C GLY A 361 -2.18 5.94 4.82
N THR A 362 -1.91 5.42 3.62
CA THR A 362 -2.92 5.33 2.54
C THR A 362 -3.34 3.89 2.26
N GLN A 363 -4.54 3.69 1.71
CA GLN A 363 -4.98 2.44 1.10
C GLN A 363 -4.82 2.43 -0.43
N PHE A 364 -4.45 3.55 -1.05
CA PHE A 364 -4.52 3.73 -2.52
C PHE A 364 -3.25 4.31 -3.13
N GLN A 365 -2.10 3.75 -2.74
CA GLN A 365 -0.75 4.18 -3.13
C GLN A 365 -0.61 4.56 -4.62
N THR A 366 -1.10 3.72 -5.53
CA THR A 366 -0.95 3.97 -6.96
C THR A 366 -1.70 5.21 -7.43
N VAL A 367 -2.94 5.40 -6.96
CA VAL A 367 -3.80 6.53 -7.36
C VAL A 367 -3.33 7.81 -6.69
N ASP A 368 -2.99 7.76 -5.41
CA ASP A 368 -2.49 8.92 -4.69
C ASP A 368 -1.21 9.45 -5.33
N ARG A 369 -0.29 8.58 -5.75
CA ARG A 369 0.92 9.02 -6.44
C ARG A 369 0.59 9.66 -7.79
N ALA A 370 -0.34 9.08 -8.55
CA ALA A 370 -0.72 9.60 -9.85
C ALA A 370 -1.40 10.98 -9.74
N ASN A 371 -2.30 11.15 -8.77
CA ASN A 371 -2.98 12.42 -8.51
C ASN A 371 -2.00 13.48 -8.00
N ALA A 372 -1.12 13.13 -7.07
CA ALA A 372 -0.07 14.04 -6.58
C ALA A 372 0.89 14.47 -7.70
N ALA A 373 1.32 13.54 -8.57
CA ALA A 373 2.16 13.84 -9.72
C ALA A 373 1.49 14.84 -10.67
N LYS A 374 0.20 14.61 -10.99
CA LYS A 374 -0.59 15.51 -11.83
C LYS A 374 -0.70 16.92 -11.22
N ILE A 375 -0.96 17.02 -9.92
CA ILE A 375 -1.09 18.30 -9.21
C ILE A 375 0.25 19.02 -9.13
N ALA A 376 1.34 18.30 -8.86
CA ALA A 376 2.68 18.84 -8.76
C ALA A 376 3.28 19.21 -10.13
N GLY A 377 2.69 18.77 -11.24
CA GLY A 377 3.27 18.93 -12.58
C GLY A 377 4.55 18.10 -12.77
N LEU A 378 4.69 17.01 -12.02
CA LEU A 378 5.86 16.14 -12.04
C LEU A 378 5.50 14.79 -12.70
N PRO A 379 6.47 14.11 -13.33
CA PRO A 379 6.24 12.75 -13.78
C PRO A 379 6.17 11.79 -12.56
N PRO A 380 5.40 10.68 -12.62
CA PRO A 380 5.14 9.83 -11.45
C PRO A 380 6.39 9.27 -10.76
N GLU A 381 7.49 9.03 -11.48
CA GLU A 381 8.76 8.57 -10.94
C GLU A 381 9.48 9.61 -10.06
N ARG A 382 9.06 10.87 -10.11
CA ARG A 382 9.52 11.95 -9.23
C ARG A 382 8.65 12.15 -8.00
N VAL A 383 7.60 11.35 -7.84
CA VAL A 383 6.71 11.36 -6.68
C VAL A 383 6.88 10.07 -5.90
N GLN A 384 7.29 10.18 -4.65
CA GLN A 384 7.46 9.04 -3.75
C GLN A 384 6.44 9.09 -2.62
N ILE A 385 5.73 7.98 -2.41
CA ILE A 385 4.91 7.78 -1.22
C ILE A 385 5.64 6.85 -0.27
N HIS A 386 5.88 7.36 0.93
CA HIS A 386 6.35 6.64 2.09
C HIS A 386 5.13 6.20 2.91
N THR A 387 4.72 4.95 2.75
CA THR A 387 3.56 4.40 3.46
C THR A 387 3.88 4.26 4.94
N THR A 388 3.29 5.11 5.78
CA THR A 388 3.39 5.04 7.24
C THR A 388 2.32 4.10 7.81
N TYR A 389 2.33 3.88 9.14
CA TYR A 389 1.16 3.32 9.80
C TYR A 389 -0.07 4.22 9.63
N LEU A 390 -1.25 3.61 9.80
CA LEU A 390 -2.53 4.28 9.76
C LEU A 390 -3.43 3.86 10.93
N GLY A 391 -3.99 4.82 11.66
CA GLY A 391 -4.82 4.61 12.85
C GLY A 391 -6.29 4.39 12.50
N GLY A 392 -6.53 3.44 11.60
CA GLY A 392 -7.84 3.12 11.03
C GLY A 392 -7.98 3.60 9.58
N GLY A 393 -8.68 2.79 8.78
CA GLY A 393 -8.96 3.07 7.37
C GLY A 393 -10.43 2.83 7.07
N PHE A 394 -10.89 1.59 7.27
CA PHE A 394 -12.28 1.15 7.04
C PHE A 394 -12.83 1.51 5.64
N GLY A 395 -11.96 1.74 4.66
CA GLY A 395 -12.30 2.20 3.31
C GLY A 395 -12.10 3.71 3.08
N ARG A 396 -12.01 4.53 4.14
CA ARG A 396 -11.93 6.00 4.02
C ARG A 396 -10.69 6.49 3.28
N ARG A 397 -9.58 5.77 3.44
CA ARG A 397 -8.27 6.10 2.88
C ARG A 397 -8.07 5.50 1.48
N ALA A 398 -9.12 4.90 0.91
CA ALA A 398 -9.17 4.40 -0.48
C ALA A 398 -10.04 5.32 -1.35
N ASN A 399 -9.75 6.63 -1.34
CA ASN A 399 -10.53 7.61 -2.09
C ASN A 399 -9.90 7.84 -3.49
N PRO A 400 -10.61 7.58 -4.60
CA PRO A 400 -10.10 7.82 -5.96
C PRO A 400 -9.71 9.28 -6.26
N GLN A 401 -10.27 10.23 -5.50
CA GLN A 401 -9.95 11.65 -5.63
C GLN A 401 -8.74 12.09 -4.80
N SER A 402 -8.18 11.21 -3.96
CA SER A 402 -7.05 11.53 -3.08
C SER A 402 -7.29 12.79 -2.23
N ASP A 403 -8.51 12.94 -1.69
CA ASP A 403 -9.01 14.19 -1.10
C ASP A 403 -8.26 14.72 0.14
N PHE A 404 -7.35 13.92 0.69
CA PHE A 404 -6.51 14.25 1.83
C PHE A 404 -5.01 14.21 1.54
N VAL A 405 -4.61 13.80 0.33
CA VAL A 405 -3.20 13.67 -0.10
C VAL A 405 -2.77 14.91 -0.86
#